data_AF-A0A2J8SB20-F1
#
_entry.id   AF-A0A2J8SB20-F1
#
_cell.length_a   1.000
_cell.length_b   1.000
_cell.length_c   1.000
_cell.angle_alpha   90.00
_cell.angle_beta   90.00
_cell.angle_gamma   90.00
#
_symmetry.space_group_name_H-M   'P 1'
#
loop_
_entity.id
_entity.type
_entity.pdbx_description
1 polymer ?
#
loop_
_entity_poly.entity_id
_entity_poly.type
_entity_poly.pdbx_seq_one_letter_code
_entity_poly.pdbx_strand_id
1 'polypeptide(L)'
;EKKSNYEVLEKDVGLKRFFPKSLLDSVKAKTLRKLIQQTFRQFANLNREESILKFFEILSPVYRFDKECFKCALGSSWIISVELAIGPEEGISYLTDKGCNPTHLADFTQVQTIQYSNSEDKDRKGMLQLKIAGAPEPLTVTAPSLTIAENMADLIDGYCRLVNGASQSFIIRPQKEGERALPSIPKLANSEKQGMRTHAVSVSETDDYAEIIDEEDTYTMPSTRDYEIQRERIELGRCIGEGQFGDVHQGVYMSPENPALAVAIKTCKNCTSDSVREKFLQEACHYTSLHWNWCRYISDPNLDAAQTLGMQSNNASV
;
A
#
# COMPACT_ATOMS: atom_id res chain seq x y z
N GLU A 1 3.01 34.69 8.45
CA GLU A 1 4.12 34.65 7.45
C GLU A 1 5.42 35.19 8.06
N LYS A 2 6.31 34.33 8.57
CA LYS A 2 7.71 34.73 8.83
C LYS A 2 8.57 34.23 7.67
N LYS A 3 9.48 35.06 7.16
CA LYS A 3 10.38 34.74 6.03
C LYS A 3 11.15 33.42 6.23
N SER A 4 11.45 33.08 7.48
CA SER A 4 12.04 31.81 7.93
C SER A 4 11.21 30.57 7.60
N ASN A 5 9.88 30.66 7.68
CA ASN A 5 9.00 29.48 7.51
C ASN A 5 8.88 29.07 6.03
N TYR A 6 8.99 30.03 5.10
CA TYR A 6 9.07 29.71 3.68
C TYR A 6 10.38 29.03 3.33
N GLU A 7 11.49 29.43 3.97
CA GLU A 7 12.80 28.84 3.69
C GLU A 7 12.88 27.36 4.13
N VAL A 8 12.19 26.98 5.21
CA VAL A 8 12.02 25.57 5.60
C VAL A 8 11.24 24.79 4.54
N LEU A 9 10.15 25.34 4.01
CA LEU A 9 9.39 24.68 2.93
C LEU A 9 10.22 24.54 1.66
N GLU A 10 11.03 25.54 1.33
CA GLU A 10 11.85 25.57 0.12
C GLU A 10 13.04 24.60 0.21
N LYS A 11 13.73 24.56 1.35
CA LYS A 11 14.99 23.82 1.51
C LYS A 11 14.84 22.44 2.12
N ASP A 12 13.99 22.29 3.14
CA ASP A 12 13.95 21.07 3.95
C ASP A 12 12.81 20.13 3.48
N VAL A 13 11.64 20.70 3.20
CA VAL A 13 10.47 19.92 2.73
C VAL A 13 10.52 19.71 1.21
N GLY A 14 10.85 20.77 0.47
CA GLY A 14 10.94 20.80 -0.98
C GLY A 14 9.63 21.13 -1.68
N LEU A 15 9.61 22.23 -2.44
CA LEU A 15 8.44 22.72 -3.19
C LEU A 15 7.91 21.74 -4.24
N LYS A 16 8.75 20.79 -4.70
CA LYS A 16 8.38 19.71 -5.63
C LYS A 16 7.26 18.81 -5.13
N ARG A 17 6.97 18.81 -3.82
CA ARG A 17 5.84 18.05 -3.23
C ARG A 17 4.48 18.67 -3.53
N PHE A 18 4.44 19.99 -3.81
CA PHE A 18 3.19 20.75 -3.92
C PHE A 18 2.99 21.37 -5.31
N PHE A 19 4.07 21.57 -6.06
CA PHE A 19 4.04 22.29 -7.32
C PHE A 19 4.66 21.47 -8.45
N PRO A 20 4.09 21.53 -9.68
CA PRO A 20 4.63 20.82 -10.82
C PRO A 20 6.01 21.38 -11.23
N LYS A 21 6.88 20.51 -11.74
CA LYS A 21 8.24 20.85 -12.16
C LYS A 21 8.28 22.03 -13.15
N SER A 22 7.35 22.07 -14.10
CA SER A 22 7.26 23.14 -15.10
C SER A 22 7.11 24.54 -14.48
N LEU A 23 6.39 24.68 -13.37
CA LEU A 23 6.25 25.94 -12.65
C LEU A 23 7.56 26.33 -11.92
N LEU A 24 8.22 25.34 -11.30
CA LEU A 24 9.45 25.56 -10.54
C LEU A 24 10.62 25.96 -11.44
N ASP A 25 10.69 25.39 -12.65
CA ASP A 25 11.77 25.66 -13.61
C ASP A 25 11.55 26.97 -14.38
N SER A 26 10.30 27.40 -14.57
CA SER A 26 9.95 28.58 -15.37
C SER A 26 9.99 29.91 -14.60
N VAL A 27 9.91 29.89 -13.27
CA VAL A 27 9.80 31.11 -12.44
C VAL A 27 10.99 31.23 -11.49
N LYS A 28 11.67 32.39 -11.51
CA LYS A 28 12.78 32.67 -10.58
C LYS A 28 12.32 32.54 -9.12
N ALA A 29 13.12 31.88 -8.27
CA ALA A 29 12.79 31.57 -6.87
C ALA A 29 12.25 32.77 -6.05
N LYS A 30 12.88 33.96 -6.18
CA LYS A 30 12.42 35.17 -5.48
C LYS A 30 11.02 35.63 -5.93
N THR A 31 10.70 35.48 -7.21
CA THR A 31 9.38 35.80 -7.76
C THR A 31 8.36 34.73 -7.35
N LEU A 32 8.73 33.45 -7.47
CA LEU A 32 7.90 32.33 -7.06
C LEU A 32 7.50 32.44 -5.58
N ARG A 33 8.44 32.80 -4.70
CA ARG A 33 8.19 33.07 -3.27
C ARG A 33 7.11 34.13 -3.07
N LYS A 34 7.17 35.24 -3.82
CA LYS A 34 6.15 36.31 -3.74
C LYS A 34 4.78 35.82 -4.21
N LEU A 35 4.74 35.08 -5.32
CA LEU A 35 3.50 34.52 -5.86
C LEU A 35 2.85 33.56 -4.86
N ILE A 36 3.62 32.64 -4.29
CA ILE A 36 3.11 31.68 -3.29
C ILE A 36 2.57 32.42 -2.06
N GLN A 37 3.30 33.40 -1.52
CA GLN A 37 2.83 34.20 -0.37
C GLN A 37 1.54 34.97 -0.70
N GLN A 38 1.48 35.60 -1.86
CA GLN A 38 0.31 36.36 -2.28
C GLN A 38 -0.93 35.46 -2.45
N THR A 39 -0.78 34.30 -3.09
CA THR A 39 -1.88 33.36 -3.31
C THR A 39 -2.31 32.68 -2.01
N PHE A 40 -1.36 32.28 -1.16
CA PHE A 40 -1.65 31.60 0.10
C PHE A 40 -2.53 32.43 1.05
N ARG A 41 -2.40 33.76 1.03
CA ARG A 41 -3.22 34.66 1.86
C ARG A 41 -4.72 34.51 1.62
N GLN A 42 -5.13 34.13 0.40
CA GLN A 42 -6.54 33.90 0.07
C GLN A 42 -7.10 32.65 0.77
N PHE A 43 -6.22 31.72 1.15
CA PHE A 43 -6.56 30.42 1.73
C PHE A 43 -6.12 30.27 3.19
N ALA A 44 -5.53 31.32 3.79
CA ALA A 44 -4.88 31.24 5.10
C ALA A 44 -5.84 30.94 6.26
N ASN A 45 -7.14 31.18 6.10
CA ASN A 45 -8.16 30.96 7.12
C ASN A 45 -8.91 29.63 6.94
N LEU A 46 -8.62 28.86 5.88
CA LEU A 46 -9.29 27.60 5.62
C LEU A 46 -8.76 26.51 6.55
N ASN A 47 -9.67 25.74 7.13
CA ASN A 47 -9.34 24.51 7.84
C ASN A 47 -9.00 23.38 6.84
N ARG A 48 -8.71 22.17 7.34
CA ARG A 48 -8.33 21.03 6.48
C ARG A 48 -9.43 20.63 5.51
N GLU A 49 -10.66 20.52 5.99
CA GLU A 49 -11.82 20.13 5.18
C GLU A 49 -12.15 21.19 4.14
N GLU A 50 -12.21 22.46 4.55
CA GLU A 50 -12.44 23.59 3.64
C GLU A 50 -11.35 23.70 2.57
N SER A 51 -10.09 23.41 2.91
CA SER A 51 -8.99 23.40 1.95
C SER A 51 -9.15 22.28 0.91
N ILE A 52 -9.60 21.10 1.31
CA ILE A 52 -9.86 19.97 0.40
C ILE A 52 -11.03 20.28 -0.52
N LEU A 53 -12.14 20.82 0.02
CA LEU A 53 -13.29 21.21 -0.80
C LEU A 53 -12.91 22.31 -1.79
N LYS A 54 -12.15 23.32 -1.34
CA LYS A 54 -11.67 24.39 -2.22
C LYS A 54 -10.71 23.88 -3.30
N PHE A 55 -9.91 22.86 -2.99
CA PHE A 55 -9.04 22.20 -3.97
C PHE A 55 -9.86 21.55 -5.09
N PHE A 56 -10.91 20.78 -4.76
CA PHE A 56 -11.78 20.18 -5.77
C PHE A 56 -12.57 21.21 -6.58
N GLU A 57 -13.04 22.28 -5.93
CA GLU A 57 -13.71 23.41 -6.61
C GLU A 57 -12.81 24.03 -7.70
N ILE A 58 -11.52 24.21 -7.41
CA ILE A 58 -10.55 24.79 -8.36
C ILE A 58 -10.14 23.77 -9.43
N LEU A 59 -10.05 22.48 -9.10
CA LEU A 59 -9.55 21.43 -9.99
C LEU A 59 -10.61 20.96 -11.02
N SER A 60 -11.87 20.85 -10.61
CA SER A 60 -12.95 20.25 -11.42
C SER A 60 -13.13 20.87 -12.81
N PRO A 61 -13.03 22.19 -13.02
CA PRO A 61 -13.20 22.80 -14.34
C PRO A 61 -12.11 22.44 -15.36
N VAL A 62 -10.92 22.03 -14.89
CA VAL A 62 -9.76 21.76 -15.74
C VAL A 62 -9.36 20.29 -15.77
N TYR A 63 -9.84 19.48 -14.82
CA TYR A 63 -9.58 18.05 -14.76
C TYR A 63 -10.77 17.31 -14.17
N ARG A 64 -11.37 16.44 -14.98
CA ARG A 64 -12.54 15.62 -14.60
C ARG A 64 -12.08 14.37 -13.87
N PHE A 65 -11.94 14.47 -12.55
CA PHE A 65 -11.64 13.36 -11.65
C PHE A 65 -12.90 12.58 -11.22
N ASP A 66 -14.08 13.09 -11.56
CA ASP A 66 -15.39 12.58 -11.20
C ASP A 66 -15.92 11.52 -12.17
N LYS A 67 -15.18 11.22 -13.25
CA LYS A 67 -15.59 10.22 -14.25
C LYS A 67 -14.40 9.56 -14.91
N GLU A 68 -14.61 8.35 -15.42
CA GLU A 68 -13.65 7.63 -16.25
C GLU A 68 -14.11 7.62 -17.71
N CYS A 69 -13.16 7.82 -18.64
CA CYS A 69 -13.43 7.87 -20.07
C CYS A 69 -12.75 6.70 -20.80
N PHE A 70 -13.51 6.01 -21.64
CA PHE A 70 -13.06 4.83 -22.39
C PHE A 70 -13.30 5.02 -23.89
N LYS A 71 -12.24 4.89 -24.69
CA LYS A 71 -12.38 4.82 -26.15
C LYS A 71 -12.86 3.43 -26.54
N CYS A 72 -14.06 3.34 -27.07
CA CYS A 72 -14.71 2.08 -27.43
C CYS A 72 -15.62 2.28 -28.64
N ALA A 73 -16.40 1.26 -28.99
CA ALA A 73 -17.44 1.39 -30.00
C ALA A 73 -18.79 0.88 -29.48
N LEU A 74 -19.88 1.51 -29.88
CA LEU A 74 -21.24 1.14 -29.50
C LEU A 74 -21.96 0.46 -30.66
N GLY A 75 -22.80 -0.52 -30.32
CA GLY A 75 -23.70 -1.20 -31.26
C GLY A 75 -23.25 -2.62 -31.63
N SER A 76 -24.22 -3.45 -32.05
CA SER A 76 -24.02 -4.85 -32.45
C SER A 76 -23.98 -5.02 -33.97
N SER A 77 -24.91 -4.39 -34.70
CA SER A 77 -24.96 -4.45 -36.17
C SER A 77 -24.34 -3.23 -36.86
N TRP A 78 -24.53 -2.04 -36.28
CA TRP A 78 -23.89 -0.81 -36.74
C TRP A 78 -23.00 -0.29 -35.62
N ILE A 79 -21.68 -0.34 -35.87
CA ILE A 79 -20.67 -0.07 -34.85
C ILE A 79 -20.18 1.37 -35.00
N ILE A 80 -20.33 2.16 -33.95
CA ILE A 80 -19.93 3.58 -33.91
C ILE A 80 -18.83 3.77 -32.88
N SER A 81 -17.66 4.22 -33.30
CA SER A 81 -16.57 4.59 -32.38
C SER A 81 -16.92 5.83 -31.59
N VAL A 82 -16.81 5.76 -30.26
CA VAL A 82 -17.13 6.84 -29.32
C VAL A 82 -16.11 6.88 -28.18
N GLU A 83 -16.20 7.92 -27.35
CA GLU A 83 -15.60 7.94 -26.02
C GLU A 83 -16.71 7.85 -24.99
N LEU A 84 -16.83 6.70 -24.32
CA LEU A 84 -17.79 6.48 -23.26
C LEU A 84 -17.29 7.16 -21.99
N ALA A 85 -18.17 7.89 -21.31
CA ALA A 85 -17.94 8.55 -20.03
C ALA A 85 -18.84 7.92 -18.97
N ILE A 86 -18.22 7.38 -17.91
CA ILE A 86 -18.91 6.70 -16.82
C ILE A 86 -18.61 7.46 -15.53
N GLY A 87 -19.64 7.97 -14.86
CA GLY A 87 -19.49 8.73 -13.61
C GLY A 87 -20.83 8.96 -12.91
N PRO A 88 -20.82 9.44 -11.65
CA PRO A 88 -22.02 9.57 -10.84
C PRO A 88 -22.99 10.63 -11.37
N GLU A 89 -22.47 11.72 -11.95
CA GLU A 89 -23.29 12.84 -12.45
C GLU A 89 -23.94 12.54 -13.81
N GLU A 90 -23.29 11.73 -14.65
CA GLU A 90 -23.67 11.55 -16.07
C GLU A 90 -24.24 10.14 -16.34
N GLY A 91 -24.18 9.24 -15.35
CA GLY A 91 -24.47 7.81 -15.52
C GLY A 91 -23.52 7.17 -16.54
N ILE A 92 -24.10 6.41 -17.47
CA ILE A 92 -23.42 5.89 -18.65
C ILE A 92 -23.76 6.81 -19.82
N SER A 93 -22.77 7.54 -20.32
CA SER A 93 -22.93 8.51 -21.40
C SER A 93 -21.83 8.38 -22.45
N TYR A 94 -22.02 8.90 -23.66
CA TYR A 94 -20.95 8.98 -24.67
C TYR A 94 -20.72 10.41 -25.16
N LEU A 95 -19.48 10.67 -25.55
CA LEU A 95 -19.02 11.94 -26.12
C LEU A 95 -18.88 11.79 -27.63
N THR A 96 -19.44 12.76 -28.38
CA THR A 96 -19.28 12.83 -29.84
C THR A 96 -18.12 13.74 -30.25
N ASP A 97 -17.92 14.87 -29.57
CA ASP A 97 -16.89 15.87 -29.85
C ASP A 97 -16.39 16.57 -28.57
N LYS A 98 -15.18 17.11 -28.62
CA LYS A 98 -14.56 17.85 -27.51
C LYS A 98 -15.29 19.17 -27.27
N GLY A 99 -16.23 19.19 -26.32
CA GLY A 99 -16.91 20.40 -25.85
C GLY A 99 -18.44 20.33 -25.83
N CYS A 100 -19.03 19.25 -26.34
CA CYS A 100 -20.46 19.00 -26.23
C CYS A 100 -20.80 18.32 -24.89
N ASN A 101 -22.01 18.56 -24.40
CA ASN A 101 -22.54 17.80 -23.28
C ASN A 101 -22.59 16.31 -23.66
N PRO A 102 -22.23 15.39 -22.76
CA PRO A 102 -22.35 13.96 -23.02
C PRO A 102 -23.79 13.59 -23.39
N THR A 103 -23.94 12.66 -24.32
CA THR A 103 -25.25 12.09 -24.64
C THR A 103 -25.50 10.92 -23.71
N HIS A 104 -26.54 11.04 -22.88
CA HIS A 104 -26.90 10.05 -21.90
C HIS A 104 -27.45 8.76 -22.54
N LEU A 105 -27.00 7.60 -22.05
CA LEU A 105 -27.44 6.28 -22.50
C LEU A 105 -28.30 5.58 -21.45
N ALA A 106 -27.84 5.53 -20.20
CA ALA A 106 -28.55 4.86 -19.11
C ALA A 106 -28.03 5.30 -17.73
N ASP A 107 -28.92 5.25 -16.74
CA ASP A 107 -28.57 5.36 -15.33
C ASP A 107 -28.15 3.99 -14.75
N PHE A 108 -27.32 4.00 -13.71
CA PHE A 108 -26.89 2.77 -13.03
C PHE A 108 -28.05 2.01 -12.36
N THR A 109 -29.12 2.72 -11.97
CA THR A 109 -30.34 2.11 -11.42
C THR A 109 -31.13 1.32 -12.46
N GLN A 110 -30.90 1.59 -13.75
CA GLN A 110 -31.56 0.90 -14.86
C GLN A 110 -30.80 -0.35 -15.31
N VAL A 111 -29.54 -0.54 -14.90
CA VAL A 111 -28.75 -1.71 -15.28
C VAL A 111 -29.25 -2.95 -14.54
N GLN A 112 -29.73 -3.95 -15.30
CA GLN A 112 -30.25 -5.19 -14.75
C GLN A 112 -29.17 -6.26 -14.62
N THR A 113 -28.33 -6.40 -15.65
CA THR A 113 -27.29 -7.43 -15.71
C THR A 113 -26.12 -6.95 -16.57
N ILE A 114 -24.92 -7.38 -16.21
CA ILE A 114 -23.66 -7.06 -16.90
C ILE A 114 -23.04 -8.38 -17.41
N GLN A 115 -22.62 -8.41 -18.67
CA GLN A 115 -21.90 -9.53 -19.25
C GLN A 115 -20.71 -9.01 -20.03
N TYR A 116 -19.57 -9.68 -19.93
CA TYR A 116 -18.42 -9.40 -20.78
C TYR A 116 -17.84 -10.69 -21.35
N SER A 117 -17.29 -10.62 -22.55
CA SER A 117 -16.69 -11.75 -23.24
C SER A 117 -15.58 -11.29 -24.18
N ASN A 118 -14.79 -12.23 -24.70
CA ASN A 118 -14.01 -11.95 -25.88
C ASN A 118 -14.96 -11.70 -27.06
N SER A 119 -14.61 -10.74 -27.91
CA SER A 119 -15.27 -10.59 -29.20
C SER A 119 -15.05 -11.84 -30.05
N GLU A 120 -16.04 -12.21 -30.86
CA GLU A 120 -15.96 -13.33 -31.80
C GLU A 120 -14.97 -13.07 -32.95
N ASP A 121 -14.54 -11.81 -33.11
CA ASP A 121 -13.56 -11.39 -34.09
C ASP A 121 -12.12 -11.78 -33.71
N LYS A 122 -11.28 -12.02 -34.73
CA LYS A 122 -9.85 -12.35 -34.59
C LYS A 122 -8.99 -11.27 -33.90
N ASP A 123 -9.56 -10.09 -33.64
CA ASP A 123 -8.86 -8.88 -33.17
C ASP A 123 -8.60 -8.84 -31.65
N ARG A 124 -8.94 -9.87 -30.87
CA ARG A 124 -8.78 -9.89 -29.39
C ARG A 124 -9.43 -8.71 -28.67
N LYS A 125 -10.51 -8.16 -29.24
CA LYS A 125 -11.32 -7.11 -28.63
C LYS A 125 -12.18 -7.68 -27.50
N GLY A 126 -12.54 -6.84 -26.54
CA GLY A 126 -13.50 -7.19 -25.49
C GLY A 126 -14.90 -6.75 -25.90
N MET A 127 -15.91 -7.53 -25.55
CA MET A 127 -17.31 -7.14 -25.69
C MET A 127 -17.94 -7.04 -24.30
N LEU A 128 -18.69 -5.97 -24.05
CA LEU A 128 -19.46 -5.71 -22.85
C LEU A 128 -20.93 -5.52 -23.26
N GLN A 129 -21.83 -6.24 -22.61
CA GLN A 129 -23.26 -6.17 -22.84
C GLN A 129 -23.98 -5.83 -21.53
N LEU A 130 -24.78 -4.77 -21.59
CA LEU A 130 -25.53 -4.25 -20.45
C LEU A 130 -27.02 -4.38 -20.76
N LYS A 131 -27.73 -5.17 -19.96
CA LYS A 131 -29.19 -5.24 -20.06
C LYS A 131 -29.78 -4.05 -19.31
N ILE A 132 -30.46 -3.15 -20.03
CA ILE A 132 -31.03 -1.93 -19.47
C ILE A 132 -32.55 -2.11 -19.31
N ALA A 133 -33.08 -1.74 -18.14
CA ALA A 133 -34.50 -1.77 -17.86
C ALA A 133 -35.26 -0.85 -18.83
N GLY A 134 -36.29 -1.38 -19.48
CA GLY A 134 -37.08 -0.64 -20.47
C GLY A 134 -36.49 -0.62 -21.88
N ALA A 135 -35.26 -1.10 -22.08
CA ALA A 135 -34.69 -1.28 -23.41
C ALA A 135 -34.93 -2.72 -23.92
N PRO A 136 -35.43 -2.90 -25.16
CA PRO A 136 -35.64 -4.24 -25.72
C PRO A 136 -34.32 -4.95 -26.06
N GLU A 137 -33.31 -4.18 -26.48
CA GLU A 137 -31.99 -4.66 -26.87
C GLU A 137 -30.93 -4.26 -25.83
N PRO A 138 -29.95 -5.13 -25.53
CA PRO A 138 -28.87 -4.80 -24.61
C PRO A 138 -27.95 -3.73 -25.22
N LEU A 139 -27.46 -2.82 -24.39
CA LEU A 139 -26.41 -1.88 -24.78
C LEU A 139 -25.11 -2.66 -24.96
N THR A 140 -24.64 -2.73 -26.22
CA THR A 140 -23.43 -3.46 -26.60
C THR A 140 -22.27 -2.48 -26.79
N VAL A 141 -21.16 -2.74 -26.11
CA VAL A 141 -19.94 -1.95 -26.12
C VAL A 141 -18.77 -2.85 -26.51
N THR A 142 -18.04 -2.48 -27.55
CA THR A 142 -16.83 -3.16 -28.00
C THR A 142 -15.62 -2.37 -27.54
N ALA A 143 -14.86 -2.94 -26.60
CA ALA A 143 -13.64 -2.38 -26.04
C ALA A 143 -12.40 -2.82 -26.85
N PRO A 144 -11.30 -2.04 -26.82
CA PRO A 144 -10.06 -2.39 -27.53
C PRO A 144 -9.40 -3.70 -27.06
N SER A 145 -9.70 -4.16 -25.84
CA SER A 145 -9.22 -5.42 -25.29
C SER A 145 -10.21 -5.99 -24.26
N LEU A 146 -10.10 -7.29 -23.96
CA LEU A 146 -10.88 -7.93 -22.90
C LEU A 146 -10.65 -7.26 -21.54
N THR A 147 -9.40 -6.93 -21.20
CA THR A 147 -9.06 -6.27 -19.94
C THR A 147 -9.76 -4.93 -19.78
N ILE A 148 -9.91 -4.15 -20.85
CA ILE A 148 -10.67 -2.89 -20.78
C ILE A 148 -12.17 -3.20 -20.57
N ALA A 149 -12.72 -4.20 -21.23
CA ALA A 149 -14.11 -4.62 -21.00
C ALA A 149 -14.35 -5.10 -19.55
N GLU A 150 -13.40 -5.84 -18.96
CA GLU A 150 -13.42 -6.26 -17.56
C GLU A 150 -13.40 -5.06 -16.60
N ASN A 151 -12.50 -4.10 -16.82
CA ASN A 151 -12.44 -2.87 -16.02
C ASN A 151 -13.72 -2.04 -16.13
N MET A 152 -14.29 -1.93 -17.33
CA MET A 152 -15.57 -1.24 -17.53
C MET A 152 -16.73 -1.97 -16.83
N ALA A 153 -16.73 -3.32 -16.88
CA ALA A 153 -17.72 -4.13 -16.17
C ALA A 153 -17.62 -3.94 -14.65
N ASP A 154 -16.41 -3.97 -14.08
CA ASP A 154 -16.18 -3.74 -12.65
C ASP A 154 -16.61 -2.34 -12.21
N LEU A 155 -16.26 -1.31 -12.98
CA LEU A 155 -16.68 0.07 -12.70
C LEU A 155 -18.21 0.21 -12.68
N ILE A 156 -18.90 -0.31 -13.69
CA ILE A 156 -20.37 -0.24 -13.78
C ILE A 156 -21.00 -1.08 -12.68
N ASP A 157 -20.50 -2.29 -12.41
CA ASP A 157 -20.97 -3.16 -11.33
C ASP A 157 -20.80 -2.50 -9.96
N GLY A 158 -19.67 -1.83 -9.73
CA GLY A 158 -19.42 -1.02 -8.54
C GLY A 158 -20.46 0.08 -8.35
N TYR A 159 -20.77 0.84 -9.40
CA TYR A 159 -21.85 1.84 -9.36
C TYR A 159 -23.22 1.21 -9.14
N CYS A 160 -23.55 0.10 -9.81
CA CYS A 160 -24.81 -0.61 -9.64
C CYS A 160 -25.01 -1.08 -8.19
N ARG A 161 -23.96 -1.65 -7.58
CA ARG A 161 -23.96 -2.02 -6.16
C ARG A 161 -24.15 -0.81 -5.26
N LEU A 162 -23.43 0.28 -5.53
CA LEU A 162 -23.48 1.50 -4.73
C LEU A 162 -24.87 2.13 -4.72
N VAL A 163 -25.48 2.38 -5.90
CA VAL A 163 -26.76 3.08 -6.00
C VAL A 163 -27.95 2.24 -5.53
N ASN A 164 -27.84 0.92 -5.61
CA ASN A 164 -28.90 0.00 -5.17
C ASN A 164 -28.70 -0.52 -3.73
N GLY A 165 -27.58 -0.17 -3.06
CA GLY A 165 -27.24 -0.74 -1.76
C GLY A 165 -27.07 -2.27 -1.78
N ALA A 166 -26.64 -2.82 -2.92
CA ALA A 166 -26.52 -4.26 -3.13
C ALA A 166 -25.10 -4.75 -2.80
N SER A 167 -25.00 -5.89 -2.12
CA SER A 167 -23.73 -6.58 -1.85
C SER A 167 -23.34 -7.59 -2.93
N GLN A 168 -24.30 -8.00 -3.77
CA GLN A 168 -24.08 -8.97 -4.84
C GLN A 168 -23.74 -8.28 -6.17
N SER A 169 -22.92 -8.95 -6.98
CA SER A 169 -22.55 -8.48 -8.31
C SER A 169 -23.70 -8.64 -9.31
N PHE A 170 -23.82 -7.67 -10.21
CA PHE A 170 -24.71 -7.68 -11.39
C PHE A 170 -24.04 -8.37 -12.59
N ILE A 171 -22.78 -8.76 -12.47
CA ILE A 171 -22.03 -9.50 -13.50
C ILE A 171 -22.48 -10.97 -13.52
N ILE A 172 -23.02 -11.41 -14.66
CA ILE A 172 -23.35 -12.80 -14.88
C ILE A 172 -22.09 -13.53 -15.33
N ARG A 173 -21.55 -14.40 -14.49
CA ARG A 173 -20.47 -15.30 -14.87
C ARG A 173 -21.05 -16.50 -15.61
N PRO A 174 -20.58 -16.83 -16.82
CA PRO A 174 -20.97 -18.07 -17.48
C PRO A 174 -20.50 -19.25 -16.63
N GLN A 175 -21.46 -19.97 -16.06
CA GLN A 175 -21.18 -21.20 -15.33
C GLN A 175 -20.72 -22.24 -16.36
N LYS A 176 -19.40 -22.46 -16.48
CA LYS A 176 -18.90 -23.57 -17.29
C LYS A 176 -19.40 -24.88 -16.65
N GLU A 177 -20.12 -25.70 -17.40
CA GLU A 177 -20.39 -27.10 -17.03
C GLU A 177 -19.04 -27.77 -16.67
N GLY A 178 -18.79 -27.97 -15.38
CA GLY A 178 -17.52 -28.50 -14.87
C GLY A 178 -16.96 -27.77 -13.65
N GLU A 179 -17.31 -26.50 -13.45
CA GLU A 179 -17.10 -25.84 -12.16
C GLU A 179 -18.23 -26.26 -11.22
N ARG A 180 -18.09 -27.47 -10.65
CA ARG A 180 -18.71 -27.74 -9.35
C ARG A 180 -18.22 -26.64 -8.44
N ALA A 181 -19.08 -25.66 -8.13
CA ALA A 181 -18.87 -24.84 -6.95
C ALA A 181 -18.47 -25.80 -5.83
N LEU A 182 -17.32 -25.53 -5.19
CA LEU A 182 -16.99 -26.23 -3.95
C LEU A 182 -18.25 -26.17 -3.07
N PRO A 183 -18.72 -27.31 -2.53
CA PRO A 183 -19.97 -27.35 -1.81
C PRO A 183 -19.97 -26.26 -0.74
N SER A 184 -21.03 -25.46 -0.76
CA SER A 184 -21.21 -24.31 0.11
C SER A 184 -20.97 -24.69 1.56
N ILE A 185 -20.15 -23.89 2.25
CA ILE A 185 -20.09 -23.61 3.69
C ILE A 185 -20.91 -24.59 4.56
N PRO A 186 -20.28 -25.41 5.43
CA PRO A 186 -21.01 -26.27 6.35
C PRO A 186 -21.98 -25.45 7.21
N LYS A 187 -23.29 -25.74 7.09
CA LYS A 187 -24.29 -25.26 8.04
C LYS A 187 -23.96 -25.87 9.40
N LEU A 188 -23.67 -25.04 10.40
CA LEU A 188 -23.57 -25.46 11.80
C LEU A 188 -24.94 -26.00 12.25
N ALA A 189 -25.08 -27.32 12.23
CA ALA A 189 -26.16 -28.01 12.90
C ALA A 189 -25.88 -27.98 14.41
N ASN A 190 -26.80 -27.34 15.13
CA ASN A 190 -26.86 -27.31 16.58
C ASN A 190 -26.94 -28.75 17.14
N SER A 191 -26.01 -29.14 18.00
CA SER A 191 -26.12 -30.33 18.85
C SER A 191 -25.22 -30.20 20.06
N GLU A 192 -25.83 -29.98 21.22
CA GLU A 192 -25.24 -30.10 22.54
C GLU A 192 -24.56 -31.47 22.73
N LYS A 193 -23.35 -31.49 23.33
CA LYS A 193 -22.99 -32.28 24.54
C LYS A 193 -21.47 -32.27 24.85
N GLN A 194 -21.16 -31.68 26.02
CA GLN A 194 -20.16 -32.03 27.05
C GLN A 194 -18.79 -32.68 26.68
N GLY A 195 -17.69 -32.07 27.14
CA GLY A 195 -16.45 -32.79 27.49
C GLY A 195 -15.12 -31.99 27.59
N MET A 196 -14.82 -31.43 28.78
CA MET A 196 -13.50 -31.24 29.45
C MET A 196 -12.23 -30.74 28.69
N ARG A 197 -11.84 -29.48 28.96
CA ARG A 197 -10.51 -28.83 29.16
C ARG A 197 -9.29 -29.15 28.25
N THR A 198 -8.75 -28.09 27.61
CA THR A 198 -7.47 -27.39 27.94
C THR A 198 -7.33 -26.09 27.13
N HIS A 199 -6.79 -25.02 27.74
CA HIS A 199 -6.59 -23.69 27.13
C HIS A 199 -5.41 -23.68 26.15
N ALA A 200 -5.65 -23.29 24.89
CA ALA A 200 -4.75 -22.49 24.04
C ALA A 200 -5.50 -22.04 22.77
N VAL A 201 -5.61 -20.71 22.61
CA VAL A 201 -6.02 -19.90 21.45
C VAL A 201 -6.52 -20.66 20.20
N SER A 202 -7.84 -20.77 20.04
CA SER A 202 -8.46 -21.07 18.74
C SER A 202 -8.70 -19.76 18.00
N VAL A 203 -7.70 -19.27 17.26
CA VAL A 203 -7.93 -18.30 16.17
C VAL A 203 -8.72 -19.07 15.11
N SER A 204 -9.87 -18.54 14.67
CA SER A 204 -10.73 -19.25 13.73
C SER A 204 -9.97 -19.48 12.41
N GLU A 205 -9.81 -20.74 12.04
CA GLU A 205 -9.32 -21.20 10.74
C GLU A 205 -10.35 -20.87 9.63
N THR A 206 -10.58 -19.59 9.37
CA THR A 206 -11.35 -19.12 8.22
C THR A 206 -10.39 -18.89 7.06
N ASP A 207 -10.60 -19.58 5.95
CA ASP A 207 -9.79 -19.62 4.72
C ASP A 207 -9.56 -18.22 4.07
N ASP A 208 -10.30 -17.20 4.52
CA ASP A 208 -10.26 -15.82 4.04
C ASP A 208 -9.73 -14.82 5.08
N TYR A 209 -9.13 -15.27 6.18
CA TYR A 209 -8.52 -14.38 7.16
C TYR A 209 -7.34 -13.60 6.54
N ALA A 210 -7.42 -12.27 6.60
CA ALA A 210 -6.37 -11.36 6.16
C ALA A 210 -5.98 -10.42 7.31
N GLU A 211 -4.72 -10.50 7.75
CA GLU A 211 -4.16 -9.62 8.77
C GLU A 211 -3.34 -8.50 8.12
N ILE A 212 -3.58 -7.26 8.56
CA ILE A 212 -2.74 -6.13 8.19
C ILE A 212 -1.50 -6.21 9.09
N ILE A 213 -0.36 -6.56 8.50
CA ILE A 213 0.92 -6.57 9.21
C ILE A 213 1.41 -5.12 9.27
N ASP A 214 1.72 -4.62 10.46
CA ASP A 214 2.36 -3.31 10.61
C ASP A 214 3.79 -3.37 10.03
N GLU A 215 4.13 -2.42 9.16
CA GLU A 215 5.39 -2.37 8.37
C GLU A 215 6.70 -2.26 9.20
N GLU A 216 6.67 -2.42 10.53
CA GLU A 216 7.90 -2.55 11.32
C GLU A 216 8.60 -3.91 11.04
N ASP A 217 7.85 -4.99 10.79
CA ASP A 217 8.40 -6.33 10.50
C ASP A 217 8.60 -6.58 8.98
N THR A 218 9.47 -5.81 8.32
CA THR A 218 9.88 -6.14 6.93
C THR A 218 10.70 -7.43 6.92
N TYR A 219 9.99 -8.57 6.85
CA TYR A 219 10.55 -9.91 6.71
C TYR A 219 11.18 -10.09 5.32
N THR A 220 12.36 -9.52 5.14
CA THR A 220 13.34 -9.97 4.14
C THR A 220 14.74 -9.52 4.57
N MET A 221 15.19 -9.95 5.74
CA MET A 221 16.63 -9.95 6.02
C MET A 221 17.30 -10.85 4.98
N PRO A 222 18.32 -10.38 4.23
CA PRO A 222 19.09 -11.27 3.37
C PRO A 222 19.76 -12.30 4.28
N SER A 223 19.37 -13.57 4.13
CA SER A 223 19.84 -14.72 4.91
C SER A 223 21.29 -15.10 4.61
N THR A 224 22.21 -14.13 4.51
CA THR A 224 23.58 -14.36 4.03
C THR A 224 24.66 -14.21 5.10
N ARG A 225 24.30 -13.93 6.36
CA ARG A 225 25.28 -13.82 7.46
C ARG A 225 24.72 -14.39 8.77
N ASP A 226 25.36 -15.43 9.27
CA ASP A 226 25.08 -16.02 10.59
C ASP A 226 25.65 -15.11 11.67
N TYR A 227 24.80 -14.26 12.24
CA TYR A 227 25.16 -13.38 13.37
C TYR A 227 24.96 -14.06 14.75
N GLU A 228 24.65 -15.35 14.76
CA GLU A 228 24.32 -16.11 15.96
C GLU A 228 25.56 -16.33 16.83
N ILE A 229 25.45 -16.05 18.13
CA ILE A 229 26.51 -16.27 19.11
C ILE A 229 26.05 -17.36 20.06
N GLN A 230 26.88 -18.39 20.23
CA GLN A 230 26.63 -19.46 21.19
C GLN A 230 26.63 -18.92 22.63
N ARG A 231 25.54 -19.16 23.36
CA ARG A 231 25.35 -18.64 24.72
C ARG A 231 26.45 -19.13 25.68
N GLU A 232 26.96 -20.34 25.46
CA GLU A 232 27.99 -21.00 26.28
C GLU A 232 29.33 -20.26 26.23
N ARG A 233 29.55 -19.45 25.19
CA ARG A 233 30.77 -18.65 25.01
C ARG A 233 30.72 -17.30 25.74
N ILE A 234 29.61 -16.99 26.41
CA ILE A 234 29.41 -15.69 27.05
C ILE A 234 29.36 -15.85 28.58
N GLU A 235 30.30 -15.20 29.26
CA GLU A 235 30.21 -14.98 30.70
C GLU A 235 29.62 -13.60 30.98
N LEU A 236 28.42 -13.59 31.59
CA LEU A 236 27.74 -12.36 31.97
C LEU A 236 28.27 -11.91 33.34
N GLY A 237 28.84 -10.70 33.40
CA GLY A 237 29.28 -10.06 34.63
C GLY A 237 28.25 -9.09 35.21
N ARG A 238 28.71 -8.16 36.05
CA ARG A 238 27.84 -7.16 36.69
C ARG A 238 27.23 -6.18 35.67
N CYS A 239 26.07 -5.63 36.01
CA CYS A 239 25.50 -4.49 35.29
C CYS A 239 26.43 -3.27 35.41
N ILE A 240 26.71 -2.63 34.28
CA ILE A 240 27.55 -1.43 34.15
C ILE A 240 26.77 -0.22 33.62
N GLY A 241 25.52 -0.39 33.18
CA GLY A 241 24.66 0.70 32.76
C GLY A 241 23.23 0.26 32.49
N GLU A 242 22.28 1.18 32.61
CA GLU A 242 20.87 0.92 32.30
C GLU A 242 20.43 1.80 31.14
N GLY A 243 19.92 1.19 30.07
CA GLY A 243 19.38 1.86 28.89
C GLY A 243 17.87 1.70 28.78
N GLN A 244 17.27 2.49 27.87
CA GLN A 244 15.82 2.47 27.62
C GLN A 244 15.30 1.08 27.20
N PHE A 245 16.10 0.33 26.44
CA PHE A 245 15.72 -0.97 25.90
C PHE A 245 16.27 -2.16 26.69
N GLY A 246 17.12 -1.91 27.68
CA GLY A 246 17.85 -2.99 28.34
C GLY A 246 19.03 -2.54 29.20
N ASP A 247 19.50 -3.44 30.06
CA ASP A 247 20.72 -3.24 30.83
C ASP A 247 21.96 -3.59 30.00
N VAL A 248 23.06 -2.93 30.31
CA VAL A 248 24.38 -3.21 29.76
C VAL A 248 25.21 -3.83 30.88
N HIS A 249 25.74 -5.01 30.62
CA HIS A 249 26.59 -5.76 31.54
C HIS A 249 28.02 -5.78 31.02
N GLN A 250 29.01 -5.78 31.92
CA GLN A 250 30.35 -6.21 31.51
C GLN A 250 30.32 -7.75 31.37
N GLY A 251 31.11 -8.30 30.46
CA GLY A 251 31.19 -9.74 30.27
C GLY A 251 32.47 -10.16 29.57
N VAL A 252 32.59 -11.47 29.36
CA VAL A 252 33.72 -12.08 28.66
C VAL A 252 33.19 -12.97 27.55
N TYR A 253 33.71 -12.79 26.33
CA TYR A 253 33.47 -13.67 25.20
C TYR A 253 34.63 -14.64 25.02
N MET A 254 34.33 -15.94 25.00
CA MET A 254 35.30 -17.01 24.78
C MET A 254 35.24 -17.49 23.33
N SER A 255 36.26 -17.13 22.54
CA SER A 255 36.43 -17.64 21.18
C SER A 255 37.20 -18.96 21.17
N PRO A 256 36.90 -19.90 20.26
CA PRO A 256 37.71 -21.11 20.08
C PRO A 256 39.14 -20.82 19.61
N GLU A 257 39.35 -19.68 18.93
CA GLU A 257 40.59 -19.35 18.23
C GLU A 257 41.39 -18.24 18.92
N ASN A 258 40.75 -17.45 19.78
CA ASN A 258 41.34 -16.26 20.40
C ASN A 258 41.20 -16.29 21.93
N PRO A 259 42.12 -15.63 22.66
CA PRO A 259 42.01 -15.48 24.11
C PRO A 259 40.72 -14.75 24.50
N ALA A 260 40.28 -15.01 25.73
CA ALA A 260 39.06 -14.44 26.30
C ALA A 260 39.01 -12.91 26.14
N LEU A 261 37.96 -12.41 25.51
CA LEU A 261 37.80 -11.00 25.17
C LEU A 261 36.82 -10.33 26.13
N ALA A 262 37.20 -9.19 26.71
CA ALA A 262 36.29 -8.38 27.52
C ALA A 262 35.27 -7.68 26.60
N VAL A 263 33.99 -7.81 26.94
CA VAL A 263 32.86 -7.31 26.14
C VAL A 263 31.83 -6.59 27.00
N ALA A 264 31.05 -5.71 26.39
CA ALA A 264 29.82 -5.18 26.97
C ALA A 264 28.62 -5.92 26.37
N ILE A 265 27.78 -6.55 27.19
CA ILE A 265 26.62 -7.34 26.77
C ILE A 265 25.35 -6.55 27.05
N LYS A 266 24.56 -6.28 26.02
CA LYS A 266 23.24 -5.64 26.21
C LYS A 266 22.16 -6.71 26.38
N THR A 267 21.31 -6.58 27.40
CA THR A 267 20.21 -7.52 27.69
C THR A 267 18.87 -6.80 27.69
N CYS A 268 17.89 -7.31 26.95
CA CYS A 268 16.54 -6.72 26.90
C CYS A 268 15.76 -7.01 28.20
N LYS A 269 15.17 -5.96 28.82
CA LYS A 269 14.40 -6.07 30.08
C LYS A 269 13.02 -6.70 29.89
N ASN A 270 12.38 -6.50 28.74
CA ASN A 270 11.01 -6.93 28.47
C ASN A 270 10.92 -7.62 27.09
N CYS A 271 10.85 -8.96 27.07
CA CYS A 271 10.68 -9.74 25.84
C CYS A 271 9.21 -10.01 25.48
N THR A 272 8.27 -9.27 26.07
CA THR A 272 6.82 -9.57 25.98
C THR A 272 6.15 -9.01 24.75
N SER A 273 6.77 -8.07 24.02
CA SER A 273 6.28 -7.59 22.72
C SER A 273 7.35 -7.73 21.65
N ASP A 274 6.95 -8.25 20.50
CA ASP A 274 7.85 -8.47 19.37
C ASP A 274 8.47 -7.15 18.88
N SER A 275 7.73 -6.04 18.95
CA SER A 275 8.20 -4.69 18.62
C SER A 275 9.36 -4.17 19.49
N VAL A 276 9.42 -4.55 20.77
CA VAL A 276 10.54 -4.13 21.66
C VAL A 276 11.78 -4.97 21.37
N ARG A 277 11.58 -6.27 21.10
CA ARG A 277 12.66 -7.17 20.66
C ARG A 277 13.24 -6.72 19.32
N GLU A 278 12.39 -6.28 18.39
CA GLU A 278 12.82 -5.83 17.07
C GLU A 278 13.61 -4.52 17.15
N LYS A 279 13.11 -3.50 17.87
CA LYS A 279 13.85 -2.23 18.08
C LYS A 279 15.19 -2.45 18.77
N PHE A 280 15.24 -3.41 19.71
CA PHE A 280 16.47 -3.82 20.37
C PHE A 280 17.47 -4.46 19.39
N LEU A 281 17.01 -5.32 18.47
CA LEU A 281 17.86 -5.96 17.46
C LEU A 281 18.23 -5.02 16.29
N GLN A 282 17.40 -4.02 16.00
CA GLN A 282 17.67 -3.00 14.99
C GLN A 282 18.89 -2.16 15.35
N GLU A 283 19.10 -1.91 16.65
CA GLU A 283 20.31 -1.25 17.16
C GLU A 283 21.57 -2.06 16.81
N ALA A 284 21.55 -3.38 17.00
CA ALA A 284 22.64 -4.27 16.59
C ALA A 284 22.88 -4.22 15.07
N CYS A 285 21.81 -4.29 14.26
CA CYS A 285 21.93 -4.17 12.81
C CYS A 285 22.55 -2.83 12.38
N HIS A 286 22.16 -1.73 13.03
CA HIS A 286 22.73 -0.41 12.76
C HIS A 286 24.23 -0.36 13.08
N TYR A 287 24.66 -0.90 14.23
CA TYR A 287 26.08 -0.92 14.62
C TYR A 287 26.95 -1.77 13.67
N THR A 288 26.42 -2.84 13.08
CA THR A 288 27.15 -3.62 12.06
C THR A 288 27.42 -2.84 10.76
N SER A 289 26.70 -1.74 10.52
CA SER A 289 26.82 -0.89 9.32
C SER A 289 27.77 0.30 9.49
N LEU A 290 28.25 0.58 10.71
CA LEU A 290 29.10 1.74 11.01
C LEU A 290 30.59 1.37 11.00
N HIS A 291 31.41 2.23 10.37
CA HIS A 291 32.86 2.02 10.25
C HIS A 291 33.67 2.55 11.46
N TRP A 292 34.53 1.66 11.94
CA TRP A 292 35.84 1.67 12.63
C TRP A 292 36.19 2.65 13.76
N ASN A 293 35.37 3.66 14.04
CA ASN A 293 35.60 4.57 15.18
C ASN A 293 34.55 4.46 16.30
N TRP A 294 33.66 3.47 16.22
CA TRP A 294 32.61 3.18 17.20
C TRP A 294 32.84 1.78 17.79
N CYS A 295 32.26 1.48 18.96
CA CYS A 295 32.43 0.19 19.63
C CYS A 295 32.16 -0.97 18.65
N ARG A 296 33.09 -1.94 18.58
CA ARG A 296 33.02 -3.06 17.63
C ARG A 296 31.93 -4.04 18.09
N TYR A 297 30.93 -4.26 17.24
CA TYR A 297 29.91 -5.29 17.46
C TYR A 297 30.49 -6.67 17.10
N ILE A 298 30.40 -7.63 18.02
CA ILE A 298 30.91 -8.99 17.80
C ILE A 298 29.75 -9.90 17.40
N SER A 299 29.92 -10.60 16.29
CA SER A 299 29.14 -11.77 15.85
C SER A 299 30.12 -12.87 15.41
N ASP A 300 29.84 -14.15 15.62
CA ASP A 300 30.80 -15.27 15.45
C ASP A 300 31.36 -15.41 14.00
N PRO A 301 32.48 -16.13 13.74
CA PRO A 301 33.85 -15.60 13.73
C PRO A 301 34.53 -15.66 12.35
N ASN A 302 33.85 -15.99 11.25
CA ASN A 302 34.51 -16.13 9.94
C ASN A 302 34.91 -14.80 9.25
N LEU A 303 34.68 -13.65 9.90
CA LEU A 303 34.98 -12.33 9.32
C LEU A 303 36.12 -11.56 9.98
N ASP A 304 36.58 -11.94 11.18
CA ASP A 304 37.54 -11.11 11.93
C ASP A 304 39.02 -11.56 11.79
N ALA A 305 39.28 -12.71 11.15
CA ALA A 305 40.64 -13.22 10.91
C ALA A 305 41.45 -12.40 9.90
N ALA A 306 40.84 -11.48 9.14
CA ALA A 306 41.53 -10.78 8.04
C ALA A 306 42.10 -9.38 8.40
N GLN A 307 41.84 -8.82 9.58
CA GLN A 307 42.18 -7.40 9.85
C GLN A 307 42.87 -7.14 11.20
N THR A 308 43.41 -8.16 11.85
CA THR A 308 44.23 -8.03 13.06
C THR A 308 45.68 -7.64 12.71
N LEU A 309 45.87 -6.53 11.99
CA LEU A 309 47.16 -5.87 11.87
C LEU A 309 47.00 -4.39 12.26
N GLY A 310 47.00 -4.17 13.57
CA GLY A 310 47.38 -2.90 14.19
C GLY A 310 46.24 -1.95 14.52
N MET A 311 45.70 -2.06 15.74
CA MET A 311 45.47 -0.92 16.66
C MET A 311 44.81 -1.39 17.96
N GLN A 312 45.31 -0.88 19.09
CA GLN A 312 44.75 -1.08 20.43
C GLN A 312 43.51 -0.20 20.62
N SER A 313 42.32 -0.80 20.70
CA SER A 313 41.18 -0.23 21.41
C SER A 313 40.48 -1.36 22.18
N ASN A 314 40.39 -1.21 23.51
CA ASN A 314 40.07 -2.30 24.43
C ASN A 314 38.57 -2.51 24.70
N ASN A 315 37.66 -1.94 23.91
CA ASN A 315 36.24 -2.00 24.21
C ASN A 315 35.44 -2.53 23.01
N ALA A 316 34.90 -3.74 23.13
CA ALA A 316 33.98 -4.36 22.19
C ALA A 316 32.60 -4.58 22.83
N SER A 317 31.55 -4.61 22.02
CA SER A 317 30.15 -4.81 22.44
C SER A 317 29.58 -6.07 21.79
N VAL A 318 28.79 -6.81 22.57
CA VAL A 318 28.03 -8.02 22.19
C VAL A 318 26.54 -7.73 22.36
#